data_AF-A0AAE0X1H8-F1
#
_entry.id   AF-A0AAE0X1H8-F1
#
_cell.length_a   1.000
_cell.length_b   1.000
_cell.length_c   1.000
_cell.angle_alpha   90.00
_cell.angle_beta   90.00
_cell.angle_gamma   90.00
#
_symmetry.space_group_name_H-M   'P 1'
#
loop_
_entity.id
_entity.type
_entity.pdbx_description
1 polymer ?
#
loop_
_entity_poly.entity_id
_entity_poly.type
_entity_poly.pdbx_seq_one_letter_code
_entity_poly.pdbx_strand_id
1 'polypeptide(L)'
;MGPETAGMEDQPDRGRSPSPRSSTSSRHSEARSRSSSSGSSSNHDHDATSPTNHDDSTTQHHNSKSTHAPPQPLPQPYSAPSSSSSPSEKGHPFLARLAIPIGLLVGGGITGGTTYALVARVQHLIATASVDGAISKWRAEARSQVYDACYLGCTDCDDPSYAYNACQRTAQLVAADGALCDGTKMWNWADRYPDSCLDAMGQVLMGDRLNAVKQGYRNQLAIIILTVLGGVVGGILAYMLWRRMTTTKAQRHHKKQTPPSSSSSSNKSHRSPARKGRWAVFTAAFLGLFAPKAAAYACTGRDTAWSQPFTSTNTSLALSGVVHGWFSNCYDKQDCHKTCTSVCTTSSSSGTRTCSDKCSQTCTSRTYTDRRPKYYVDAILPGVEACGFRSVDVLGGSPGVEATLLRVGNPELERTNWVRILVSGFNVSRKGETDERVLCLWGLGGR
;
A
#
# COMPACT_ATOMS: atom_id res chain seq x y z
N MET A 1 -12.39 71.54 21.33
CA MET A 1 -13.17 72.75 21.73
C MET A 1 -14.08 73.10 20.57
N GLY A 2 -15.38 73.18 20.81
CA GLY A 2 -16.44 73.34 19.79
C GLY A 2 -17.38 72.14 19.75
N PRO A 3 -18.55 72.18 20.43
CA PRO A 3 -19.44 71.04 20.63
C PRO A 3 -20.74 71.13 19.79
N GLU A 4 -21.58 70.11 19.99
CA GLU A 4 -23.02 70.03 19.70
C GLU A 4 -23.48 69.82 18.24
N THR A 5 -24.08 68.65 17.98
CA THR A 5 -25.54 68.55 18.03
C THR A 5 -25.99 67.09 18.03
N ALA A 6 -26.86 66.78 19.00
CA ALA A 6 -27.63 65.56 19.09
C ALA A 6 -28.84 65.63 18.16
N GLY A 7 -29.24 64.49 17.60
CA GLY A 7 -30.48 64.30 16.87
C GLY A 7 -31.02 62.90 17.17
N MET A 8 -32.05 62.87 18.00
CA MET A 8 -32.77 61.72 18.52
C MET A 8 -34.12 61.69 17.83
N GLU A 9 -34.53 60.57 17.23
CA GLU A 9 -35.95 60.24 17.05
C GLU A 9 -36.17 58.76 16.75
N ASP A 10 -37.35 58.32 17.18
CA ASP A 10 -37.74 57.00 17.65
C ASP A 10 -38.67 56.29 16.64
N GLN A 11 -38.51 54.97 16.49
CA GLN A 11 -39.56 53.93 16.25
C GLN A 11 -40.58 54.03 15.08
N PRO A 12 -41.44 53.02 14.85
CA PRO A 12 -41.30 51.56 14.84
C PRO A 12 -41.86 50.97 13.51
N ASP A 13 -41.78 49.65 13.27
CA ASP A 13 -42.96 48.75 13.15
C ASP A 13 -42.65 47.36 12.55
N ARG A 14 -43.58 46.46 12.86
CA ARG A 14 -43.61 45.02 12.74
C ARG A 14 -43.67 44.47 11.31
N GLY A 15 -43.09 43.27 11.12
CA GLY A 15 -43.37 42.41 9.96
C GLY A 15 -43.23 40.92 10.31
N ARG A 16 -44.36 40.22 10.41
CA ARG A 16 -44.50 38.76 10.63
C ARG A 16 -43.92 37.94 9.47
N SER A 17 -43.32 36.78 9.82
CA SER A 17 -43.44 35.41 9.26
C SER A 17 -43.98 35.20 7.82
N PRO A 18 -43.51 34.17 7.07
CA PRO A 18 -43.53 32.79 7.57
C PRO A 18 -42.43 31.82 7.10
N SER A 19 -42.33 30.71 7.84
CA SER A 19 -41.75 29.43 7.45
C SER A 19 -42.28 28.91 6.11
N PRO A 20 -41.55 27.96 5.51
CA PRO A 20 -42.23 26.77 5.00
C PRO A 20 -41.62 25.48 5.52
N ARG A 21 -42.53 24.62 5.97
CA ARG A 21 -42.35 23.20 6.22
C ARG A 21 -43.07 22.50 5.07
N SER A 22 -42.37 21.72 4.25
CA SER A 22 -43.03 20.68 3.45
C SER A 22 -42.04 19.62 2.99
N SER A 23 -42.24 18.46 3.59
CA SER A 23 -41.88 17.11 3.19
C SER A 23 -42.30 16.73 1.77
N THR A 24 -41.44 16.00 1.05
CA THR A 24 -41.77 14.91 0.11
C THR A 24 -40.45 14.23 -0.26
N SER A 25 -40.24 12.96 0.08
CA SER A 25 -40.69 11.76 -0.66
C SER A 25 -39.55 11.17 -1.50
N SER A 26 -39.14 9.99 -1.07
CA SER A 26 -38.47 8.90 -1.76
C SER A 26 -38.27 9.02 -3.27
N ARG A 27 -37.03 8.86 -3.73
CA ARG A 27 -36.73 8.06 -4.93
C ARG A 27 -35.35 7.42 -4.84
N HIS A 28 -35.37 6.09 -4.90
CA HIS A 28 -34.25 5.23 -5.21
C HIS A 28 -33.54 5.69 -6.49
N SER A 29 -32.22 5.70 -6.47
CA SER A 29 -31.40 5.58 -7.67
C SER A 29 -30.14 4.80 -7.30
N GLU A 30 -30.14 3.52 -7.67
CA GLU A 30 -28.93 2.70 -7.79
C GLU A 30 -27.98 3.36 -8.79
N ALA A 31 -26.84 3.86 -8.31
CA ALA A 31 -25.72 4.22 -9.17
C ALA A 31 -24.71 3.07 -9.15
N ARG A 32 -24.78 2.28 -10.22
CA ARG A 32 -23.89 1.18 -10.56
C ARG A 32 -22.57 1.77 -11.06
N SER A 33 -21.59 1.96 -10.18
CA SER A 33 -20.25 2.40 -10.57
C SER A 33 -19.51 1.28 -11.30
N ARG A 34 -19.58 1.31 -12.63
CA ARG A 34 -18.68 0.57 -13.52
C ARG A 34 -17.32 1.26 -13.52
N SER A 35 -16.33 0.58 -12.95
CA SER A 35 -14.90 0.85 -13.15
C SER A 35 -14.57 0.73 -14.63
N SER A 36 -14.40 1.88 -15.28
CA SER A 36 -13.91 1.97 -16.66
C SER A 36 -12.45 2.37 -16.59
N SER A 37 -11.57 1.38 -16.71
CA SER A 37 -10.14 1.56 -16.92
C SER A 37 -9.91 2.03 -18.36
N SER A 38 -9.83 3.34 -18.57
CA SER A 38 -9.36 3.92 -19.83
C SER A 38 -7.85 4.11 -19.76
N GLY A 39 -7.12 3.28 -20.51
CA GLY A 39 -5.71 3.47 -20.80
C GLY A 39 -5.54 4.66 -21.74
N SER A 40 -4.79 5.67 -21.30
CA SER A 40 -4.35 6.77 -22.16
C SER A 40 -3.14 6.31 -22.95
N SER A 41 -3.36 6.10 -24.25
CA SER A 41 -2.33 6.03 -25.27
C SER A 41 -1.82 7.43 -25.54
N SER A 42 -0.52 7.63 -25.37
CA SER A 42 0.20 8.84 -25.75
C SER A 42 0.51 8.79 -27.26
N ASN A 43 -0.19 9.60 -28.04
CA ASN A 43 0.25 9.98 -29.39
C ASN A 43 1.14 11.22 -29.27
N HIS A 44 2.42 11.06 -29.59
CA HIS A 44 3.34 12.15 -29.87
C HIS A 44 3.37 12.35 -31.39
N ASP A 45 2.82 13.47 -31.85
CA ASP A 45 3.07 13.96 -33.20
C ASP A 45 4.36 14.79 -33.20
N HIS A 46 5.21 14.42 -34.16
CA HIS A 46 6.44 15.10 -34.54
C HIS A 46 6.08 16.34 -35.37
N ASP A 47 6.80 17.45 -35.14
CA ASP A 47 7.09 18.34 -36.26
C ASP A 47 8.50 18.92 -36.18
N ALA A 48 9.09 19.01 -37.35
CA ALA A 48 10.52 19.06 -37.61
C ALA A 48 11.03 20.49 -37.80
N THR A 49 12.28 20.75 -37.40
CA THR A 49 13.20 21.58 -38.20
C THR A 49 14.66 21.32 -37.81
N SER A 50 15.41 20.83 -38.80
CA SER A 50 16.87 20.66 -38.89
C SER A 50 17.51 21.98 -39.43
N PRO A 51 18.83 22.14 -39.69
CA PRO A 51 19.92 21.14 -39.72
C PRO A 51 21.32 21.62 -39.22
N THR A 52 22.30 20.70 -39.40
CA THR A 52 23.78 20.85 -39.51
C THR A 52 24.58 20.71 -38.19
N ASN A 53 25.64 19.91 -38.04
CA ASN A 53 26.58 19.20 -38.93
C ASN A 53 27.31 18.05 -38.15
N HIS A 54 27.83 17.06 -38.90
CA HIS A 54 29.10 16.30 -38.77
C HIS A 54 29.69 15.97 -37.37
N ASP A 55 30.26 14.81 -37.05
CA ASP A 55 30.74 13.64 -37.80
C ASP A 55 30.97 12.46 -36.83
N ASP A 56 30.74 11.26 -37.34
CA ASP A 56 31.60 10.07 -37.23
C ASP A 56 32.10 9.55 -35.85
N SER A 57 31.47 8.49 -35.34
CA SER A 57 32.21 7.31 -34.83
C SER A 57 31.28 6.12 -34.52
N THR A 58 31.12 5.31 -35.56
CA THR A 58 31.15 3.84 -35.56
C THR A 58 31.55 3.17 -34.24
N THR A 59 30.65 2.47 -33.54
CA THR A 59 30.93 1.10 -33.02
C THR A 59 29.67 0.30 -32.63
N GLN A 60 29.46 -0.78 -33.38
CA GLN A 60 28.94 -2.10 -32.98
C GLN A 60 27.53 -2.25 -32.38
N HIS A 61 26.61 -2.53 -33.31
CA HIS A 61 25.53 -3.49 -33.14
C HIS A 61 26.00 -4.82 -32.53
N HIS A 62 25.59 -5.13 -31.30
CA HIS A 62 25.45 -6.52 -30.88
C HIS A 62 24.02 -6.99 -31.15
N ASN A 63 23.85 -7.54 -32.35
CA ASN A 63 22.79 -8.49 -32.67
C ASN A 63 22.92 -9.71 -31.75
N SER A 64 22.07 -9.79 -30.72
CA SER A 64 21.83 -11.04 -30.01
C SER A 64 20.98 -11.95 -30.89
N LYS A 65 21.71 -12.68 -31.73
CA LYS A 65 21.30 -13.84 -32.50
C LYS A 65 20.47 -14.78 -31.62
N SER A 66 19.18 -14.87 -31.92
CA SER A 66 18.29 -15.90 -31.42
C SER A 66 18.78 -17.25 -31.97
N THR A 67 19.37 -18.07 -31.10
CA THR A 67 19.74 -19.44 -31.44
C THR A 67 18.46 -20.28 -31.43
N HIS A 68 17.86 -20.42 -32.61
CA HIS A 68 16.87 -21.45 -32.88
C HIS A 68 17.44 -22.82 -32.53
N ALA A 69 16.78 -23.52 -31.61
CA ALA A 69 17.01 -24.94 -31.38
C ALA A 69 16.58 -25.74 -32.63
N PRO A 70 17.33 -26.79 -33.03
CA PRO A 70 16.93 -27.65 -34.13
C PRO A 70 15.68 -28.48 -33.76
N PRO A 71 14.81 -28.79 -34.73
CA PRO A 71 13.60 -29.58 -34.51
C PRO A 71 13.96 -31.02 -34.11
N GLN A 72 13.29 -31.53 -33.07
CA GLN A 72 13.38 -32.93 -32.65
C GLN A 72 12.75 -33.85 -33.72
N PRO A 73 13.39 -35.01 -34.02
CA PRO A 73 12.75 -36.06 -34.81
C PRO A 73 11.63 -36.75 -34.01
N LEU A 74 10.47 -36.92 -34.65
CA LEU A 74 9.37 -37.77 -34.21
C LEU A 74 9.81 -39.25 -34.16
N PRO A 75 9.59 -39.97 -33.04
CA PRO A 75 9.65 -41.43 -33.05
C PRO A 75 8.29 -42.04 -33.44
N GLN A 76 8.39 -43.03 -34.33
CA GLN A 76 7.31 -43.85 -34.87
C GLN A 76 6.59 -44.72 -33.81
N PRO A 77 5.36 -45.19 -34.13
CA PRO A 77 4.61 -46.12 -33.29
C PRO A 77 5.23 -47.52 -33.33
N TYR A 78 5.71 -48.02 -32.19
CA TYR A 78 6.13 -49.42 -32.05
C TYR A 78 4.98 -50.29 -31.56
N SER A 79 4.75 -51.33 -32.35
CA SER A 79 3.79 -52.42 -32.17
C SER A 79 4.07 -53.25 -30.93
N ALA A 80 3.00 -53.70 -30.28
CA ALA A 80 3.00 -54.62 -29.15
C ALA A 80 3.54 -56.02 -29.52
N PRO A 81 4.29 -56.66 -28.61
CA PRO A 81 4.34 -58.10 -28.51
C PRO A 81 3.61 -58.60 -27.26
N SER A 82 2.54 -59.35 -27.52
CA SER A 82 2.16 -60.62 -26.90
C SER A 82 2.87 -61.06 -25.61
N SER A 83 2.07 -61.10 -24.53
CA SER A 83 1.91 -62.21 -23.58
C SER A 83 3.12 -63.16 -23.37
N SER A 84 3.88 -62.91 -22.31
CA SER A 84 4.71 -63.92 -21.65
C SER A 84 4.33 -64.03 -20.18
N SER A 85 3.96 -65.25 -19.78
CA SER A 85 3.61 -65.71 -18.44
C SER A 85 4.58 -65.27 -17.33
N SER A 86 4.06 -64.61 -16.31
CA SER A 86 4.77 -64.21 -15.10
C SER A 86 5.16 -65.42 -14.25
N PRO A 87 6.45 -65.66 -13.95
CA PRO A 87 6.84 -66.58 -12.91
C PRO A 87 6.50 -65.99 -11.54
N SER A 88 5.84 -66.79 -10.70
CA SER A 88 5.55 -66.49 -9.29
C SER A 88 6.85 -66.38 -8.50
N GLU A 89 7.42 -65.17 -8.50
CA GLU A 89 8.64 -64.83 -7.79
C GLU A 89 8.34 -64.70 -6.28
N LYS A 90 8.83 -65.67 -5.50
CA LYS A 90 8.84 -65.63 -4.04
C LYS A 90 9.80 -64.52 -3.59
N GLY A 91 9.33 -63.28 -3.62
CA GLY A 91 10.11 -62.10 -3.27
C GLY A 91 10.64 -62.15 -1.84
N HIS A 92 11.97 -62.08 -1.71
CA HIS A 92 12.67 -62.06 -0.43
C HIS A 92 12.26 -60.82 0.40
N PRO A 93 11.73 -60.98 1.64
CA PRO A 93 11.23 -59.88 2.49
C PRO A 93 12.31 -58.88 2.94
N PHE A 94 13.57 -59.14 2.63
CA PHE A 94 14.72 -58.31 2.99
C PHE A 94 14.83 -57.05 2.11
N LEU A 95 14.53 -57.14 0.81
CA LEU A 95 14.63 -56.01 -0.13
C LEU A 95 13.59 -54.91 0.16
N ALA A 96 12.39 -55.29 0.60
CA ALA A 96 11.35 -54.33 0.98
C ALA A 96 11.72 -53.47 2.20
N ARG A 97 12.58 -53.98 3.10
CA ARG A 97 13.07 -53.21 4.26
C ARG A 97 14.17 -52.21 3.90
N LEU A 98 14.93 -52.45 2.84
CA LEU A 98 16.00 -51.55 2.35
C LEU A 98 15.49 -50.42 1.44
N ALA A 99 14.30 -50.56 0.85
CA ALA A 99 13.75 -49.55 -0.06
C ALA A 99 13.51 -48.18 0.60
N ILE A 100 13.12 -48.16 1.88
CA ILE A 100 12.85 -46.91 2.63
C ILE A 100 14.11 -46.09 2.88
N PRO A 101 15.21 -46.63 3.46
CA PRO A 101 16.42 -45.85 3.68
C PRO A 101 17.09 -45.42 2.37
N ILE A 102 17.06 -46.27 1.33
CA ILE A 102 17.59 -45.91 0.00
C ILE A 102 16.77 -44.76 -0.61
N GLY A 103 15.43 -44.83 -0.53
CA GLY A 103 14.56 -43.75 -1.01
C GLY A 103 14.78 -42.42 -0.28
N LEU A 104 15.04 -42.46 1.04
CA LEU A 104 15.37 -41.26 1.83
C LEU A 104 16.74 -40.69 1.45
N LEU A 105 17.74 -41.53 1.21
CA LEU A 105 19.07 -41.08 0.77
C LEU A 105 19.02 -40.45 -0.63
N VAL A 106 18.35 -41.10 -1.59
CA VAL A 106 18.20 -40.57 -2.95
C VAL A 106 17.38 -39.28 -2.94
N GLY A 107 16.25 -39.25 -2.24
CA GLY A 107 15.41 -38.06 -2.10
C GLY A 107 16.14 -36.91 -1.41
N GLY A 108 16.90 -37.20 -0.35
CA GLY A 108 17.75 -36.24 0.35
C GLY A 108 18.88 -35.70 -0.54
N GLY A 109 19.53 -36.56 -1.31
CA GLY A 109 20.58 -36.17 -2.26
C GLY A 109 20.06 -35.28 -3.38
N ILE A 110 18.92 -35.62 -3.99
CA ILE A 110 18.27 -34.78 -5.01
C ILE A 110 17.87 -33.43 -4.40
N THR A 111 17.14 -33.44 -3.27
CA THR A 111 16.66 -32.21 -2.63
C THR A 111 17.83 -31.32 -2.18
N GLY A 112 18.85 -31.91 -1.56
CA GLY A 112 20.05 -31.20 -1.12
C GLY A 112 20.85 -30.64 -2.29
N GLY A 113 21.08 -31.44 -3.33
CA GLY A 113 21.79 -31.03 -4.55
C GLY A 113 21.06 -29.90 -5.29
N THR A 114 19.75 -30.03 -5.50
CA THR A 114 18.94 -28.99 -6.15
C THR A 114 18.89 -27.72 -5.31
N THR A 115 18.78 -27.83 -3.98
CA THR A 115 18.77 -26.66 -3.08
C THR A 115 20.12 -25.95 -3.10
N TYR A 116 21.23 -26.70 -3.05
CA TYR A 116 22.57 -26.13 -3.12
C TYR A 116 22.82 -25.39 -4.44
N ALA A 117 22.52 -26.03 -5.59
CA ALA A 117 22.68 -25.41 -6.90
C ALA A 117 21.82 -24.13 -7.04
N LEU A 118 20.61 -24.14 -6.48
CA LEU A 118 19.72 -23.00 -6.49
C LEU A 118 20.23 -21.86 -5.59
N VAL A 119 20.72 -22.16 -4.38
CA VAL A 119 21.34 -21.19 -3.47
C VAL A 119 22.58 -20.57 -4.13
N ALA A 120 23.48 -21.38 -4.70
CA ALA A 120 24.67 -20.91 -5.40
C ALA A 120 24.33 -19.99 -6.57
N ARG A 121 23.30 -20.35 -7.36
CA ARG A 121 22.79 -19.49 -8.44
C ARG A 121 22.26 -18.16 -7.91
N VAL A 122 21.50 -18.15 -6.82
CA VAL A 122 20.98 -16.91 -6.22
C VAL A 122 22.12 -16.05 -5.66
N GLN A 123 23.12 -16.65 -5.01
CA GLN A 123 24.30 -15.93 -4.54
C GLN A 123 25.07 -15.30 -5.70
N HIS A 124 25.24 -16.00 -6.82
CA HIS A 124 25.82 -15.45 -8.03
C HIS A 124 24.99 -14.26 -8.56
N LEU A 125 23.65 -14.39 -8.63
CA LEU A 125 22.79 -13.28 -9.05
C LEU A 125 22.87 -12.05 -8.13
N ILE A 126 23.04 -12.25 -6.82
CA ILE A 126 23.26 -11.16 -5.86
C ILE A 126 24.62 -10.49 -6.09
N ALA A 127 25.66 -11.27 -6.38
CA ALA A 127 27.01 -10.78 -6.63
C ALA A 127 27.12 -10.02 -7.95
N THR A 128 26.44 -10.50 -8.99
CA THR A 128 26.40 -9.85 -10.31
C THR A 128 25.24 -8.87 -10.47
N ALA A 129 24.49 -8.57 -9.39
CA ALA A 129 23.45 -7.56 -9.44
C ALA A 129 24.11 -6.21 -9.71
N SER A 130 23.76 -5.60 -10.83
CA SER A 130 24.16 -4.25 -11.19
C SER A 130 22.92 -3.43 -11.53
N VAL A 131 23.00 -2.14 -11.25
CA VAL A 131 22.06 -1.15 -11.77
C VAL A 131 22.77 -0.34 -12.84
N ASP A 132 22.01 0.45 -13.59
CA ASP A 132 22.56 1.37 -14.59
C ASP A 132 23.66 2.25 -13.96
N GLY A 133 24.86 2.27 -14.53
CA GLY A 133 25.99 3.03 -14.01
C GLY A 133 25.99 4.50 -14.44
N ALA A 134 25.07 4.92 -15.32
CA ALA A 134 25.03 6.28 -15.84
C ALA A 134 24.53 7.27 -14.79
N ILE A 135 25.41 8.15 -14.30
CA ILE A 135 25.07 9.16 -13.28
C ILE A 135 23.99 10.14 -13.75
N SER A 136 23.92 10.45 -15.04
CA SER A 136 22.92 11.36 -15.62
C SER A 136 21.48 10.88 -15.38
N LYS A 137 21.25 9.58 -15.49
CA LYS A 137 19.96 8.96 -15.17
C LYS A 137 19.59 9.16 -13.70
N TRP A 138 20.55 8.94 -12.80
CA TRP A 138 20.32 9.08 -11.37
C TRP A 138 20.18 10.54 -10.92
N ARG A 139 20.83 11.49 -11.60
CA ARG A 139 20.58 12.93 -11.40
C ARG A 139 19.14 13.28 -11.77
N ALA A 140 18.67 12.81 -12.93
CA ALA A 140 17.30 13.03 -13.36
C ALA A 140 16.31 12.40 -12.35
N GLU A 141 16.59 11.18 -11.88
CA GLU A 141 15.78 10.51 -10.87
C GLU A 141 15.80 11.23 -9.51
N ALA A 142 16.96 11.74 -9.07
CA ALA A 142 17.12 12.54 -7.86
C ALA A 142 16.31 13.82 -7.93
N ARG A 143 16.35 14.51 -9.07
CA ARG A 143 15.52 15.69 -9.31
C ARG A 143 14.04 15.33 -9.21
N SER A 144 13.56 14.38 -10.00
CA SER A 144 12.13 14.10 -10.10
C SER A 144 11.52 13.40 -8.88
N GLN A 145 12.24 12.48 -8.24
CA GLN A 145 11.69 11.65 -7.16
C GLN A 145 11.96 12.19 -5.76
N VAL A 146 12.96 13.06 -5.60
CA VAL A 146 13.37 13.54 -4.28
C VAL A 146 13.21 15.04 -4.17
N TYR A 147 13.89 15.82 -5.02
CA TYR A 147 13.84 17.27 -4.88
C TYR A 147 12.50 17.86 -5.35
N ASP A 148 11.95 17.41 -6.49
CA ASP A 148 10.62 17.83 -6.94
C ASP A 148 9.56 17.42 -5.91
N ALA A 149 9.64 16.21 -5.37
CA ALA A 149 8.77 15.76 -4.29
C ALA A 149 8.91 16.63 -3.03
N CYS A 150 10.13 17.06 -2.69
CA CYS A 150 10.37 17.95 -1.55
C CYS A 150 9.89 19.39 -1.80
N TYR A 151 10.07 19.94 -3.01
CA TYR A 151 9.79 21.35 -3.33
C TYR A 151 8.39 21.60 -3.84
N LEU A 152 7.90 20.73 -4.72
CA LEU A 152 6.56 20.83 -5.32
C LEU A 152 5.53 20.07 -4.48
N GLY A 153 5.98 19.15 -3.61
CA GLY A 153 5.10 18.30 -2.83
C GLY A 153 4.34 17.34 -3.75
N CYS A 154 3.13 17.00 -3.36
CA CYS A 154 2.17 16.36 -4.21
C CYS A 154 0.93 17.24 -4.35
N THR A 155 0.23 17.13 -5.47
CA THR A 155 -1.10 17.74 -5.60
C THR A 155 -2.14 16.70 -5.19
N ASP A 156 -2.71 16.92 -4.02
CA ASP A 156 -3.82 16.14 -3.45
C ASP A 156 -3.57 14.63 -3.34
N CYS A 157 -2.31 14.22 -3.09
CA CYS A 157 -2.00 12.80 -2.87
C CYS A 157 -2.55 12.28 -1.54
N ASP A 158 -2.56 10.95 -1.41
CA ASP A 158 -3.07 10.20 -0.27
C ASP A 158 -2.06 10.04 0.89
N ASP A 159 -0.81 10.45 0.71
CA ASP A 159 0.22 10.43 1.74
C ASP A 159 0.56 11.84 2.26
N PRO A 160 0.10 12.23 3.48
CA PRO A 160 0.44 13.53 4.06
C PRO A 160 1.92 13.68 4.40
N SER A 161 2.67 12.58 4.46
CA SER A 161 4.11 12.58 4.73
C SER A 161 4.96 12.60 3.46
N TYR A 162 4.37 12.63 2.26
CA TYR A 162 5.08 12.52 0.99
C TYR A 162 6.24 13.53 0.87
N ALA A 163 5.93 14.82 1.00
CA ALA A 163 6.93 15.87 0.89
C ALA A 163 7.92 15.86 2.07
N TYR A 164 7.43 15.53 3.28
CA TYR A 164 8.27 15.42 4.47
C TYR A 164 9.33 14.32 4.32
N ASN A 165 8.93 13.13 3.90
CA ASN A 165 9.83 12.01 3.67
C ASN A 165 10.85 12.35 2.58
N ALA A 166 10.42 12.99 1.49
CA ALA A 166 11.30 13.44 0.42
C ALA A 166 12.33 14.46 0.94
N CYS A 167 11.89 15.50 1.65
CA CYS A 167 12.79 16.51 2.21
C CYS A 167 13.74 15.93 3.28
N GLN A 168 13.27 15.01 4.12
CA GLN A 168 14.10 14.37 5.15
C GLN A 168 15.24 13.56 4.53
N ARG A 169 15.03 12.95 3.35
CA ARG A 169 16.11 12.28 2.61
C ARG A 169 17.19 13.27 2.17
N THR A 170 16.80 14.47 1.72
CA THR A 170 17.76 15.51 1.31
C THR A 170 18.54 16.09 2.49
N ALA A 171 17.90 16.24 3.66
CA ALA A 171 18.51 16.80 4.86
C ALA A 171 19.66 15.95 5.44
N GLN A 172 19.74 14.67 5.06
CA GLN A 172 20.81 13.76 5.49
C GLN A 172 22.04 13.83 4.58
N LEU A 173 21.98 14.60 3.50
CA LEU A 173 23.06 14.69 2.52
C LEU A 173 23.96 15.90 2.75
N VAL A 174 25.26 15.62 2.68
CA VAL A 174 26.31 16.62 2.50
C VAL A 174 27.03 16.24 1.21
N ALA A 175 27.08 17.16 0.26
CA ALA A 175 27.80 16.92 -0.99
C ALA A 175 29.31 16.84 -0.74
N ALA A 176 30.06 16.31 -1.70
CA ALA A 176 31.51 16.09 -1.56
C ALA A 176 32.31 17.40 -1.36
N ASP A 177 31.76 18.52 -1.84
CA ASP A 177 32.28 19.89 -1.66
C ASP A 177 31.89 20.51 -0.31
N GLY A 178 31.14 19.79 0.54
CA GLY A 178 30.60 20.29 1.80
C GLY A 178 29.33 21.11 1.65
N ALA A 179 28.76 21.22 0.44
CA ALA A 179 27.50 21.93 0.24
C ALA A 179 26.35 21.22 0.98
N LEU A 180 25.52 22.02 1.64
CA LEU A 180 24.34 21.55 2.34
C LEU A 180 23.22 21.30 1.33
N CYS A 181 22.81 20.04 1.19
CA CYS A 181 21.78 19.63 0.23
C CYS A 181 20.38 19.53 0.85
N ASP A 182 20.14 20.24 1.96
CA ASP A 182 18.89 20.18 2.71
C ASP A 182 17.78 20.96 1.97
N GLY A 183 16.90 20.22 1.31
CA GLY A 183 15.75 20.77 0.59
C GLY A 183 14.83 21.61 1.47
N THR A 184 14.79 21.38 2.79
CA THR A 184 13.98 22.22 3.70
C THR A 184 14.52 23.65 3.85
N LYS A 185 15.78 23.87 3.47
CA LYS A 185 16.46 25.18 3.51
C LYS A 185 16.67 25.81 2.13
N MET A 186 16.44 25.05 1.06
CA MET A 186 16.72 25.44 -0.33
C MET A 186 15.47 25.69 -1.18
N TRP A 187 14.27 25.51 -0.63
CA TRP A 187 13.00 25.57 -1.37
C TRP A 187 12.75 26.90 -2.09
N ASN A 188 13.35 27.99 -1.63
CA ASN A 188 13.24 29.34 -2.19
C ASN A 188 14.41 29.75 -3.10
N TRP A 189 15.40 28.86 -3.34
CA TRP A 189 16.56 29.17 -4.17
C TRP A 189 16.18 29.35 -5.64
N ALA A 190 16.92 30.22 -6.33
CA ALA A 190 16.76 30.43 -7.77
C ALA A 190 17.22 29.19 -8.56
N ASP A 191 18.37 28.64 -8.18
CA ASP A 191 18.83 27.33 -8.63
C ASP A 191 18.47 26.28 -7.57
N ARG A 192 17.32 25.65 -7.74
CA ARG A 192 16.78 24.67 -6.78
C ARG A 192 17.54 23.35 -6.78
N TYR A 193 18.39 23.09 -7.79
CA TYR A 193 19.01 21.77 -7.96
C TYR A 193 20.51 21.89 -8.25
N PRO A 194 21.35 22.30 -7.27
CA PRO A 194 22.79 22.29 -7.46
C PRO A 194 23.28 20.91 -7.93
N ASP A 195 24.11 20.88 -8.97
CA ASP A 195 24.58 19.62 -9.57
C ASP A 195 25.28 18.71 -8.55
N SER A 196 26.05 19.28 -7.61
CA SER A 196 26.73 18.52 -6.55
C SER A 196 25.74 17.80 -5.63
N CYS A 197 24.58 18.40 -5.36
CA CYS A 197 23.51 17.81 -4.58
C CYS A 197 22.70 16.76 -5.34
N LEU A 198 22.53 16.94 -6.66
CA LEU A 198 21.94 15.92 -7.54
C LEU A 198 22.84 14.70 -7.68
N ASP A 199 24.15 14.89 -7.77
CA ASP A 199 25.15 13.80 -7.78
C ASP A 199 25.11 12.98 -6.51
N ALA A 200 25.18 13.66 -5.35
CA ALA A 200 25.15 13.02 -4.05
C ALA A 200 23.86 12.19 -3.87
N MET A 201 22.70 12.77 -4.16
CA MET A 201 21.42 12.06 -4.06
C MET A 201 21.30 10.95 -5.13
N GLY A 202 21.84 11.16 -6.33
CA GLY A 202 21.88 10.16 -7.38
C GLY A 202 22.65 8.89 -6.97
N GLN A 203 23.79 9.05 -6.30
CA GLN A 203 24.54 7.92 -5.76
C GLN A 203 23.77 7.16 -4.66
N VAL A 204 23.04 7.88 -3.80
CA VAL A 204 22.17 7.27 -2.79
C VAL A 204 21.05 6.47 -3.46
N LEU A 205 20.37 7.03 -4.46
CA LEU A 205 19.32 6.33 -5.20
C LEU A 205 19.84 5.09 -5.93
N MET A 206 21.02 5.19 -6.54
CA MET A 206 21.69 4.06 -7.17
C MET A 206 21.96 2.94 -6.15
N GLY A 207 22.46 3.30 -4.97
CA GLY A 207 22.67 2.38 -3.84
C GLY A 207 21.38 1.73 -3.35
N ASP A 208 20.32 2.52 -3.17
CA ASP A 208 19.00 2.06 -2.73
C ASP A 208 18.39 1.07 -3.74
N ARG A 209 18.48 1.37 -5.03
CA ARG A 209 18.00 0.48 -6.10
C ARG A 209 18.80 -0.81 -6.18
N LEU A 210 20.11 -0.73 -6.04
CA LEU A 210 20.96 -1.92 -5.98
C LEU A 210 20.61 -2.79 -4.77
N ASN A 211 20.39 -2.18 -3.61
CA ASN A 211 19.98 -2.87 -2.39
C ASN A 211 18.59 -3.49 -2.52
N ALA A 212 17.64 -2.81 -3.15
CA ALA A 212 16.31 -3.33 -3.42
C ALA A 212 16.33 -4.56 -4.34
N VAL A 213 17.15 -4.52 -5.40
CA VAL A 213 17.36 -5.67 -6.30
C VAL A 213 17.96 -6.85 -5.54
N LYS A 214 19.02 -6.60 -4.73
CA LYS A 214 19.64 -7.63 -3.87
C LYS A 214 18.65 -8.19 -2.85
N GLN A 215 17.79 -7.35 -2.26
CA GLN A 215 16.76 -7.78 -1.32
C GLN A 215 15.68 -8.63 -1.99
N GLY A 216 15.30 -8.32 -3.24
CA GLY A 216 14.41 -9.15 -4.04
C GLY A 216 14.92 -10.59 -4.18
N TYR A 217 16.22 -10.76 -4.49
CA TYR A 217 16.85 -12.07 -4.54
C TYR A 217 16.90 -12.77 -3.18
N ARG A 218 17.15 -12.05 -2.09
CA ARG A 218 17.11 -12.60 -0.72
C ARG A 218 15.71 -13.06 -0.33
N ASN A 219 14.67 -12.31 -0.70
CA ASN A 219 13.28 -12.69 -0.46
C ASN A 219 12.92 -13.94 -1.26
N GLN A 220 13.35 -14.04 -2.52
CA GLN A 220 13.17 -15.25 -3.33
C GLN A 220 13.86 -16.46 -2.71
N LEU A 221 15.10 -16.29 -2.22
CA LEU A 221 15.83 -17.34 -1.50
C LEU A 221 15.08 -17.80 -0.25
N ALA A 222 14.55 -16.86 0.54
CA ALA A 222 13.78 -17.16 1.74
C ALA A 222 12.52 -17.98 1.41
N ILE A 223 11.79 -17.63 0.34
CA ILE A 223 10.62 -18.39 -0.13
C ILE A 223 11.03 -19.81 -0.53
N ILE A 224 12.12 -19.97 -1.29
CA ILE A 224 12.63 -21.30 -1.68
C ILE A 224 12.93 -22.14 -0.44
N ILE A 225 13.68 -21.60 0.52
CA ILE A 225 14.02 -22.31 1.76
C ILE A 225 12.74 -22.70 2.51
N LEU A 226 11.77 -21.80 2.64
CA LEU A 226 10.49 -22.07 3.29
C LEU A 226 9.69 -23.17 2.56
N THR A 227 9.71 -23.20 1.22
CA THR A 227 9.03 -24.27 0.46
C THR A 227 9.68 -25.63 0.65
N VAL A 228 11.01 -25.71 0.70
CA VAL A 228 11.74 -26.96 0.97
C VAL A 228 11.44 -27.46 2.38
N LEU A 229 11.52 -26.57 3.38
CA LEU A 229 11.17 -26.90 4.77
C LEU A 229 9.70 -27.32 4.90
N GLY A 230 8.79 -26.57 4.26
CA GLY A 230 7.36 -26.89 4.23
C GLY A 230 7.07 -28.24 3.56
N GLY A 231 7.79 -28.57 2.48
CA GLY A 231 7.71 -29.86 1.81
C GLY A 231 8.17 -31.02 2.71
N VAL A 232 9.27 -30.84 3.45
CA VAL A 232 9.78 -31.83 4.41
C VAL A 232 8.78 -32.05 5.54
N VAL A 233 8.29 -30.97 6.17
CA VAL A 233 7.30 -31.06 7.25
C VAL A 233 5.99 -31.67 6.75
N GLY A 234 5.50 -31.23 5.60
CA GLY A 234 4.30 -31.76 4.95
C GLY A 234 4.43 -33.24 4.62
N GLY A 235 5.58 -33.67 4.09
CA GLY A 235 5.90 -35.07 3.81
C GLY A 235 5.92 -35.93 5.07
N ILE A 236 6.53 -35.45 6.16
CA ILE A 236 6.54 -36.12 7.46
C ILE A 236 5.11 -36.27 8.01
N LEU A 237 4.30 -35.21 7.95
CA LEU A 237 2.90 -35.26 8.42
C LEU A 237 2.06 -36.22 7.58
N ALA A 238 2.20 -36.18 6.25
CA ALA A 238 1.51 -37.11 5.34
C ALA A 238 1.91 -38.57 5.62
N TYR A 239 3.21 -38.82 5.84
CA TYR A 239 3.72 -40.13 6.22
C TYR A 239 3.14 -40.62 7.57
N MET A 240 3.10 -39.74 8.59
CA MET A 240 2.49 -40.07 9.89
C MET A 240 1.00 -40.41 9.76
N LEU A 241 0.25 -39.65 8.93
CA LEU A 241 -1.17 -39.91 8.66
C LEU A 241 -1.37 -41.24 7.93
N TRP A 242 -0.58 -41.51 6.89
CA TRP A 242 -0.61 -42.78 6.15
C TRP A 242 -0.31 -43.97 7.06
N ARG A 243 0.72 -43.86 7.91
CA ARG A 243 1.09 -44.90 8.87
C ARG A 243 -0.02 -45.17 9.89
N ARG A 244 -0.70 -44.13 10.38
CA ARG A 244 -1.87 -44.32 11.27
C ARG A 244 -3.04 -45.00 10.56
N MET A 245 -3.32 -44.63 9.30
CA MET A 245 -4.42 -45.25 8.56
C MET A 245 -4.18 -46.74 8.28
N THR A 246 -2.94 -47.11 7.95
CA THR A 246 -2.57 -48.50 7.65
C THR A 246 -2.60 -49.40 8.89
N THR A 247 -2.09 -48.94 10.05
CA THR A 247 -2.19 -49.71 11.31
C THR A 247 -3.64 -49.94 11.75
N THR A 248 -4.51 -48.95 11.54
CA THR A 248 -5.94 -49.09 11.86
C THR A 248 -6.63 -50.12 10.97
N LYS A 249 -6.24 -50.24 9.69
CA LYS A 249 -6.77 -51.28 8.78
C LYS A 249 -6.32 -52.69 9.19
N ALA A 250 -5.05 -52.86 9.58
CA ALA A 250 -4.54 -54.17 10.04
C ALA A 250 -5.30 -54.69 11.28
N GLN A 251 -5.62 -53.82 12.24
CA GLN A 251 -6.42 -54.19 13.41
C GLN A 251 -7.87 -54.57 13.06
N ARG A 252 -8.46 -53.96 12.02
CA ARG A 252 -9.81 -54.32 11.56
C ARG A 252 -9.89 -55.71 10.92
N HIS A 253 -8.81 -56.19 10.30
CA HIS A 253 -8.77 -57.54 9.73
C HIS A 253 -8.65 -58.62 10.82
N HIS A 254 -7.83 -58.41 11.86
CA HIS A 254 -7.74 -59.38 12.96
C HIS A 254 -9.04 -59.52 13.76
N LYS A 255 -9.82 -58.43 13.90
CA LYS A 255 -11.10 -58.47 14.62
C LYS A 255 -12.23 -59.20 13.87
N LYS A 256 -12.06 -59.48 12.57
CA LYS A 256 -13.03 -60.26 11.76
C LYS A 256 -12.77 -61.79 11.80
N GLN A 257 -11.63 -62.23 12.33
CA GLN A 257 -11.28 -63.66 12.40
C GLN A 257 -11.49 -64.29 13.78
N THR A 258 -11.97 -63.54 14.77
CA THR A 258 -12.40 -64.13 16.04
C THR A 258 -13.86 -64.57 15.89
N PRO A 259 -14.19 -65.88 15.94
CA PRO A 259 -15.57 -66.34 15.90
C PRO A 259 -16.35 -65.75 17.10
N PRO A 260 -17.65 -65.50 16.96
CA PRO A 260 -18.47 -64.93 18.02
C PRO A 260 -18.54 -65.93 19.18
N SER A 261 -17.68 -65.76 20.18
CA SER A 261 -17.83 -66.47 21.45
C SER A 261 -19.01 -65.83 22.18
N SER A 262 -20.10 -66.58 22.25
CA SER A 262 -21.27 -66.30 23.07
C SER A 262 -20.89 -66.28 24.54
N SER A 263 -20.62 -65.10 25.09
CA SER A 263 -20.63 -64.92 26.55
C SER A 263 -21.27 -63.59 26.91
N SER A 264 -22.40 -63.74 27.60
CA SER A 264 -23.13 -62.70 28.30
C SER A 264 -22.21 -61.99 29.29
N SER A 265 -22.00 -60.70 29.12
CA SER A 265 -21.43 -59.86 30.16
C SER A 265 -21.81 -58.42 29.93
N SER A 266 -22.79 -57.98 30.71
CA SER A 266 -23.17 -56.59 30.91
C SER A 266 -21.96 -55.79 31.36
N ASN A 267 -21.41 -54.92 30.51
CA ASN A 267 -20.47 -53.92 31.00
C ASN A 267 -20.69 -52.56 30.35
N LYS A 268 -20.87 -51.59 31.24
CA LYS A 268 -21.30 -50.22 31.03
C LYS A 268 -20.35 -49.51 30.06
N SER A 269 -20.93 -49.02 28.97
CA SER A 269 -20.31 -48.14 27.99
C SER A 269 -19.91 -46.80 28.64
N HIS A 270 -18.67 -46.68 29.10
CA HIS A 270 -18.05 -45.39 29.38
C HIS A 270 -17.71 -44.70 28.06
N ARG A 271 -18.64 -43.86 27.59
CA ARG A 271 -18.41 -42.91 26.50
C ARG A 271 -17.30 -41.95 26.94
N SER A 272 -16.11 -42.09 26.36
CA SER A 272 -15.02 -41.14 26.54
C SER A 272 -15.42 -39.79 25.89
N PRO A 273 -15.34 -38.67 26.64
CA PRO A 273 -15.75 -37.37 26.13
C PRO A 273 -14.81 -36.90 25.01
N ALA A 274 -15.40 -36.54 23.87
CA ALA A 274 -14.69 -36.08 22.68
C ALA A 274 -13.91 -34.78 22.96
N ARG A 275 -12.57 -34.88 23.03
CA ARG A 275 -11.61 -33.76 23.15
C ARG A 275 -11.50 -32.88 21.87
N LYS A 276 -12.62 -32.42 21.31
CA LYS A 276 -12.62 -31.59 20.07
C LYS A 276 -12.64 -30.06 20.29
N GLY A 277 -12.72 -29.56 21.52
CA GLY A 277 -13.01 -28.13 21.76
C GLY A 277 -11.83 -27.16 22.00
N ARG A 278 -10.60 -27.64 22.24
CA ARG A 278 -9.54 -26.75 22.77
C ARG A 278 -8.84 -25.87 21.73
N TRP A 279 -8.77 -26.27 20.46
CA TRP A 279 -8.05 -25.50 19.44
C TRP A 279 -8.80 -24.25 18.98
N ALA A 280 -10.14 -24.28 18.92
CA ALA A 280 -10.94 -23.15 18.45
C ALA A 280 -10.88 -21.91 19.37
N VAL A 281 -10.72 -22.14 20.68
CA VAL A 281 -10.64 -21.07 21.70
C VAL A 281 -9.33 -20.29 21.58
N PHE A 282 -8.21 -20.96 21.30
CA PHE A 282 -6.91 -20.29 21.15
C PHE A 282 -6.84 -19.41 19.89
N THR A 283 -7.44 -19.82 18.78
CA THR A 283 -7.50 -19.01 17.55
C THR A 283 -8.33 -17.74 17.70
N ALA A 284 -9.46 -17.79 18.42
CA ALA A 284 -10.31 -16.62 18.62
C ALA A 284 -9.69 -15.59 19.57
N ALA A 285 -9.02 -16.05 20.64
CA ALA A 285 -8.32 -15.18 21.57
C ALA A 285 -7.11 -14.47 20.94
N PHE A 286 -6.40 -15.14 20.03
CA PHE A 286 -5.27 -14.54 19.33
C PHE A 286 -5.73 -13.42 18.40
N LEU A 287 -6.82 -13.60 17.65
CA LEU A 287 -7.34 -12.56 16.75
C LEU A 287 -7.88 -11.32 17.48
N GLY A 288 -8.43 -11.47 18.68
CA GLY A 288 -8.94 -10.36 19.48
C GLY A 288 -7.86 -9.43 20.06
N LEU A 289 -6.66 -9.94 20.30
CA LEU A 289 -5.53 -9.15 20.85
C LEU A 289 -4.82 -8.28 19.80
N PHE A 290 -4.99 -8.59 18.51
CA PHE A 290 -4.38 -7.84 17.40
C PHE A 290 -5.37 -6.98 16.62
N ALA A 291 -6.62 -6.85 17.07
CA ALA A 291 -7.56 -5.92 16.45
C ALA A 291 -7.09 -4.47 16.76
N PRO A 292 -6.63 -3.70 15.76
CA PRO A 292 -6.16 -2.33 15.99
C PRO A 292 -7.31 -1.51 16.55
N LYS A 293 -7.06 -0.76 17.63
CA LYS A 293 -7.98 0.31 18.07
C LYS A 293 -8.16 1.23 16.87
N ALA A 294 -9.40 1.59 16.55
CA ALA A 294 -9.71 2.48 15.43
C ALA A 294 -9.04 3.85 15.66
N ALA A 295 -7.80 3.98 15.19
CA ALA A 295 -7.09 5.24 15.13
C ALA A 295 -7.61 5.98 13.91
N ALA A 296 -7.88 7.27 14.07
CA ALA A 296 -8.21 8.09 12.94
C ALA A 296 -6.99 8.19 11.99
N TYR A 297 -7.24 8.24 10.69
CA TYR A 297 -6.23 8.24 9.64
C TYR A 297 -6.54 9.31 8.60
N ALA A 298 -5.50 9.84 7.96
CA ALA A 298 -5.66 10.80 6.87
C ALA A 298 -6.32 10.12 5.66
N CYS A 299 -7.35 10.74 5.11
CA CYS A 299 -8.07 10.24 3.93
C CYS A 299 -8.37 11.38 2.95
N THR A 300 -8.43 11.06 1.66
CA THR A 300 -8.77 12.00 0.58
C THR A 300 -10.05 11.59 -0.13
N GLY A 301 -10.60 12.48 -0.96
CA GLY A 301 -11.74 12.21 -1.85
C GLY A 301 -13.11 12.06 -1.15
N ARG A 302 -13.15 12.16 0.17
CA ARG A 302 -14.38 12.00 0.94
C ARG A 302 -15.12 13.31 1.19
N ASP A 303 -14.40 14.30 1.71
CA ASP A 303 -14.88 15.67 1.81
C ASP A 303 -14.21 16.48 0.71
N THR A 304 -14.86 17.56 0.28
CA THR A 304 -14.29 18.45 -0.74
C THR A 304 -13.04 19.15 -0.18
N ALA A 305 -11.98 19.23 -0.98
CA ALA A 305 -10.82 20.06 -0.67
C ALA A 305 -11.28 21.51 -0.41
N TRP A 306 -10.53 22.23 0.43
CA TRP A 306 -10.85 23.60 0.83
C TRP A 306 -9.64 24.49 0.58
N SER A 307 -9.87 25.58 -0.15
CA SER A 307 -8.88 26.61 -0.44
C SER A 307 -9.35 27.91 0.17
N GLN A 308 -8.50 28.56 0.97
CA GLN A 308 -8.72 29.93 1.43
C GLN A 308 -7.67 30.85 0.79
N PRO A 309 -8.07 31.74 -0.12
CA PRO A 309 -7.16 32.71 -0.68
C PRO A 309 -6.83 33.83 0.31
N PHE A 310 -5.63 34.39 0.17
CA PHE A 310 -5.15 35.51 0.97
C PHE A 310 -4.34 36.49 0.12
N THR A 311 -4.26 37.74 0.58
CA THR A 311 -3.45 38.81 -0.04
C THR A 311 -2.70 39.60 1.01
N SER A 312 -1.56 40.17 0.62
CA SER A 312 -0.81 41.14 1.41
C SER A 312 -1.71 42.32 1.80
N THR A 313 -1.60 42.75 3.06
CA THR A 313 -2.24 43.98 3.56
C THR A 313 -1.62 45.24 2.97
N ASN A 314 -0.33 45.20 2.64
CA ASN A 314 0.39 46.29 1.98
C ASN A 314 0.08 46.27 0.48
N THR A 315 -0.50 47.37 -0.01
CA THR A 315 -0.95 47.53 -1.40
C THR A 315 0.18 47.74 -2.41
N SER A 316 1.36 48.18 -1.96
CA SER A 316 2.50 48.46 -2.84
C SER A 316 3.16 47.20 -3.39
N LEU A 317 2.97 46.05 -2.74
CA LEU A 317 3.54 44.75 -3.10
C LEU A 317 2.45 43.70 -3.00
N ALA A 318 1.76 43.45 -4.11
CA ALA A 318 0.65 42.50 -4.21
C ALA A 318 1.14 41.05 -4.18
N LEU A 319 1.64 40.60 -3.01
CA LEU A 319 1.77 39.18 -2.73
C LEU A 319 0.39 38.59 -2.47
N SER A 320 0.06 37.51 -3.16
CA SER A 320 -1.17 36.76 -2.96
C SER A 320 -0.86 35.28 -2.88
N GLY A 321 -1.79 34.51 -2.34
CA GLY A 321 -1.60 33.09 -2.15
C GLY A 321 -2.87 32.36 -1.75
N VAL A 322 -2.73 31.07 -1.51
CA VAL A 322 -3.81 30.18 -1.09
C VAL A 322 -3.29 29.24 -0.01
N VAL A 323 -4.06 29.10 1.07
CA VAL A 323 -3.94 27.97 1.99
C VAL A 323 -4.88 26.89 1.50
N HIS A 324 -4.35 25.73 1.16
CA HIS A 324 -5.11 24.64 0.58
C HIS A 324 -5.00 23.39 1.46
N GLY A 325 -6.15 22.87 1.92
CA GLY A 325 -6.26 21.61 2.62
C GLY A 325 -7.06 20.60 1.81
N TRP A 326 -6.62 19.34 1.80
CA TRP A 326 -7.25 18.27 1.00
C TRP A 326 -7.49 16.96 1.75
N PHE A 327 -6.98 16.83 2.99
CA PHE A 327 -7.23 15.66 3.82
C PHE A 327 -8.36 15.86 4.82
N SER A 328 -9.06 14.76 5.07
CA SER A 328 -9.98 14.57 6.18
C SER A 328 -9.39 13.64 7.22
N ASN A 329 -9.82 13.78 8.47
CA ASN A 329 -9.51 12.83 9.54
C ASN A 329 -10.59 11.74 9.55
N CYS A 330 -10.33 10.62 8.88
CA CYS A 330 -11.27 9.50 8.77
C CYS A 330 -11.09 8.50 9.90
N TYR A 331 -12.15 7.77 10.23
CA TYR A 331 -12.06 6.56 11.04
C TYR A 331 -13.10 5.55 10.57
N ASP A 332 -12.75 4.27 10.64
CA ASP A 332 -13.67 3.19 10.29
C ASP A 332 -14.43 2.71 11.53
N LYS A 333 -15.75 2.67 11.40
CA LYS A 333 -16.62 2.07 12.41
C LYS A 333 -17.31 0.87 11.81
N GLN A 334 -17.13 -0.27 12.48
CA GLN A 334 -17.79 -1.50 12.10
C GLN A 334 -19.18 -1.58 12.74
N ASP A 335 -20.21 -1.45 11.92
CA ASP A 335 -21.60 -1.60 12.35
C ASP A 335 -22.01 -3.06 12.09
N CYS A 336 -22.26 -3.82 13.16
CA CYS A 336 -22.65 -5.22 13.08
C CYS A 336 -24.13 -5.41 13.37
N HIS A 337 -24.83 -6.06 12.45
CA HIS A 337 -26.22 -6.45 12.60
C HIS A 337 -26.32 -7.97 12.78
N LYS A 338 -26.94 -8.39 13.88
CA LYS A 338 -27.21 -9.80 14.17
C LYS A 338 -28.57 -10.17 13.59
N THR A 339 -28.58 -11.09 12.63
CA THR A 339 -29.81 -11.62 12.03
C THR A 339 -30.01 -13.05 12.53
N CYS A 340 -31.09 -13.29 13.26
CA CYS A 340 -31.42 -14.62 13.78
C CYS A 340 -32.58 -15.23 13.00
N THR A 341 -32.40 -16.46 12.53
CA THR A 341 -33.45 -17.27 11.89
C THR A 341 -33.78 -18.43 12.81
N SER A 342 -35.05 -18.54 13.23
CA SER A 342 -35.50 -19.68 14.05
C SER A 342 -35.83 -20.85 13.12
N VAL A 343 -35.11 -21.95 13.29
CA VAL A 343 -35.37 -23.20 12.58
C VAL A 343 -36.03 -24.16 13.55
N CYS A 344 -37.31 -24.45 13.31
CA CYS A 344 -38.08 -25.39 14.10
C CYS A 344 -38.16 -26.75 13.41
N THR A 345 -37.86 -27.81 14.15
CA THR A 345 -38.04 -29.19 13.74
C THR A 345 -39.08 -29.84 14.64
N THR A 346 -40.06 -30.52 14.06
CA THR A 346 -41.05 -31.30 14.82
C THR A 346 -40.67 -32.77 14.76
N SER A 347 -40.50 -33.40 15.91
CA SER A 347 -40.25 -34.83 16.01
C SER A 347 -41.50 -35.61 15.61
N SER A 348 -41.40 -36.43 14.55
CA SER A 348 -42.51 -37.24 14.05
C SER A 348 -42.97 -38.33 15.04
N SER A 349 -42.12 -38.76 15.96
CA SER A 349 -42.43 -39.81 16.93
C SER A 349 -43.07 -39.31 18.23
N SER A 350 -42.85 -38.05 18.60
CA SER A 350 -43.32 -37.49 19.88
C SER A 350 -44.19 -36.24 19.75
N GLY A 351 -44.37 -35.72 18.52
CA GLY A 351 -45.07 -34.46 18.27
C GLY A 351 -44.37 -33.21 18.83
N THR A 352 -43.20 -33.37 19.46
CA THR A 352 -42.49 -32.27 20.12
C THR A 352 -41.82 -31.38 19.09
N ARG A 353 -42.16 -30.08 19.09
CA ARG A 353 -41.51 -29.05 18.28
C ARG A 353 -40.32 -28.47 19.02
N THR A 354 -39.12 -28.65 18.47
CA THR A 354 -37.89 -28.02 18.97
C THR A 354 -37.48 -26.92 18.00
N CYS A 355 -37.37 -25.68 18.49
CA CYS A 355 -36.86 -24.56 17.72
C CYS A 355 -35.41 -24.27 18.12
N SER A 356 -34.58 -24.00 17.13
CA SER A 356 -33.19 -23.58 17.33
C SER A 356 -32.96 -22.29 16.56
N ASP A 357 -32.49 -21.26 17.26
CA ASP A 357 -32.16 -19.99 16.62
C ASP A 357 -30.75 -20.08 16.03
N LYS A 358 -30.66 -19.94 14.71
CA LYS A 358 -29.40 -19.74 14.00
C LYS A 358 -29.21 -18.26 13.77
N CYS A 359 -28.31 -17.65 14.54
CA CYS A 359 -27.92 -16.27 14.35
C CYS A 359 -26.67 -16.16 13.48
N SER A 360 -26.74 -15.32 12.45
CA SER A 360 -25.58 -14.83 11.71
C SER A 360 -25.33 -13.38 12.07
N GLN A 361 -24.06 -12.98 12.15
CA GLN A 361 -23.67 -11.59 12.36
C GLN A 361 -23.06 -11.06 11.07
N THR A 362 -23.72 -10.09 10.45
CA THR A 362 -23.19 -9.39 9.29
C THR A 362 -22.65 -8.05 9.76
N CYS A 363 -21.36 -7.82 9.53
CA CYS A 363 -20.71 -6.57 9.88
C CYS A 363 -20.38 -5.78 8.62
N THR A 364 -20.78 -4.51 8.59
CA THR A 364 -20.42 -3.56 7.54
C THR A 364 -19.49 -2.51 8.11
N SER A 365 -18.33 -2.30 7.48
CA SER A 365 -17.48 -1.16 7.82
C SER A 365 -18.03 0.09 7.15
N ARG A 366 -18.22 1.16 7.91
CA ARG A 366 -18.51 2.49 7.41
C ARG A 366 -17.41 3.42 7.89
N THR A 367 -16.78 4.11 6.96
CA THR A 367 -15.87 5.20 7.31
C THR A 367 -16.72 6.37 7.78
N TYR A 368 -16.24 7.16 8.75
CA TYR A 368 -16.76 8.46 9.20
C TYR A 368 -15.66 9.54 9.15
N THR A 369 -16.02 10.81 9.01
CA THR A 369 -15.06 11.93 9.07
C THR A 369 -15.25 12.67 10.39
N ASP A 370 -14.18 12.86 11.14
CA ASP A 370 -14.15 13.70 12.34
C ASP A 370 -13.83 15.17 12.00
N ARG A 371 -12.79 15.39 11.19
CA ARG A 371 -12.34 16.72 10.77
C ARG A 371 -12.28 16.81 9.25
N ARG A 372 -12.85 17.86 8.70
CA ARG A 372 -12.84 18.16 7.25
C ARG A 372 -11.64 19.03 6.88
N PRO A 373 -11.26 19.15 5.60
CA PRO A 373 -10.12 19.96 5.18
C PRO A 373 -10.20 21.43 5.64
N LYS A 374 -11.41 22.00 5.67
CA LYS A 374 -11.67 23.37 6.17
C LYS A 374 -11.18 23.58 7.60
N TYR A 375 -11.33 22.59 8.49
CA TYR A 375 -10.87 22.69 9.88
C TYR A 375 -9.37 23.00 9.95
N TYR A 376 -8.59 22.33 9.10
CA TYR A 376 -7.14 22.48 9.05
C TYR A 376 -6.71 23.80 8.44
N VAL A 377 -7.41 24.25 7.39
CA VAL A 377 -7.19 25.58 6.80
C VAL A 377 -7.48 26.66 7.82
N ASP A 378 -8.66 26.64 8.45
CA ASP A 378 -9.08 27.62 9.45
C ASP A 378 -8.11 27.68 10.65
N ALA A 379 -7.46 26.56 11.01
CA ALA A 379 -6.45 26.52 12.08
C ALA A 379 -5.15 27.28 11.74
N ILE A 380 -4.82 27.44 10.46
CA ILE A 380 -3.58 28.09 10.00
C ILE A 380 -3.78 29.56 9.63
N LEU A 381 -5.01 29.97 9.31
CA LEU A 381 -5.32 31.36 8.92
C LEU A 381 -4.87 32.42 9.94
N PRO A 382 -5.02 32.26 11.26
CA PRO A 382 -4.53 33.26 12.21
C PRO A 382 -3.01 33.47 12.11
N GLY A 383 -2.25 32.41 11.81
CA GLY A 383 -0.80 32.51 11.58
C GLY A 383 -0.46 33.23 10.27
N VAL A 384 -1.24 32.98 9.22
CA VAL A 384 -1.12 33.70 7.94
C VAL A 384 -1.40 35.19 8.12
N GLU A 385 -2.42 35.54 8.91
CA GLU A 385 -2.74 36.93 9.24
C GLU A 385 -1.66 37.59 10.09
N ALA A 386 -1.09 36.88 11.06
CA ALA A 386 0.06 37.34 11.83
C ALA A 386 1.30 37.62 10.97
N CYS A 387 1.46 36.93 9.84
CA CYS A 387 2.50 37.19 8.84
C CYS A 387 2.21 38.40 7.92
N GLY A 388 1.16 39.18 8.19
CA GLY A 388 0.85 40.42 7.46
C GLY A 388 -0.04 40.24 6.23
N PHE A 389 -0.70 39.09 6.11
CA PHE A 389 -1.69 38.82 5.06
C PHE A 389 -3.12 39.02 5.61
N ARG A 390 -4.10 39.05 4.71
CA ARG A 390 -5.52 38.99 5.05
C ARG A 390 -6.21 37.98 4.15
N SER A 391 -7.14 37.23 4.73
CA SER A 391 -8.01 36.32 3.98
C SER A 391 -8.91 37.11 3.02
N VAL A 392 -9.13 36.60 1.82
CA VAL A 392 -10.05 37.17 0.83
C VAL A 392 -10.95 36.06 0.25
N ASP A 393 -12.12 36.41 -0.28
CA ASP A 393 -13.03 35.41 -0.84
C ASP A 393 -12.57 34.88 -2.19
N VAL A 394 -11.93 35.74 -2.99
CA VAL A 394 -11.47 35.42 -4.35
C VAL A 394 -10.14 36.14 -4.61
N LEU A 395 -9.17 35.44 -5.20
CA LEU A 395 -7.97 36.10 -5.74
C LEU A 395 -8.36 36.92 -6.97
N GLY A 396 -8.02 38.20 -6.98
CA GLY A 396 -8.19 39.04 -8.18
C GLY A 396 -7.36 38.48 -9.33
N GLY A 397 -8.00 37.87 -10.33
CA GLY A 397 -7.33 37.30 -11.50
C GLY A 397 -8.23 36.39 -12.33
N SER A 398 -7.78 36.06 -13.54
CA SER A 398 -8.45 35.11 -14.42
C SER A 398 -8.49 33.70 -13.79
N PRO A 399 -9.48 32.85 -14.12
CA PRO A 399 -9.48 31.45 -13.70
C PRO A 399 -8.16 30.77 -14.12
N GLY A 400 -7.52 30.05 -13.19
CA GLY A 400 -6.25 29.35 -13.42
C GLY A 400 -5.02 29.94 -12.74
N VAL A 401 -5.15 31.06 -12.00
CA VAL A 401 -4.02 31.65 -11.24
C VAL A 401 -3.38 30.64 -10.27
N GLU A 402 -4.16 29.70 -9.71
CA GLU A 402 -3.63 28.67 -8.81
C GLU A 402 -2.48 27.84 -9.40
N ALA A 403 -2.52 27.56 -10.72
CA ALA A 403 -1.48 26.79 -11.40
C ALA A 403 -0.13 27.53 -11.49
N THR A 404 -0.13 28.85 -11.29
CA THR A 404 1.07 29.69 -11.31
C THR A 404 1.63 29.95 -9.91
N LEU A 405 0.91 29.57 -8.86
CA LEU A 405 1.37 29.78 -7.50
C LEU A 405 2.51 28.80 -7.16
N LEU A 406 3.49 29.33 -6.43
CA LEU A 406 4.65 28.59 -5.95
C LEU A 406 4.38 28.07 -4.54
N ARG A 407 4.67 26.79 -4.33
CA ARG A 407 4.58 26.18 -3.00
C ARG A 407 5.64 26.72 -2.05
N VAL A 408 5.22 27.14 -0.87
CA VAL A 408 6.10 27.38 0.28
C VAL A 408 6.47 26.02 0.84
N GLY A 409 7.73 25.61 0.68
CA GLY A 409 8.21 24.26 1.01
C GLY A 409 8.28 23.99 2.51
N ASN A 410 7.13 23.84 3.16
CA ASN A 410 6.99 23.56 4.59
C ASN A 410 6.42 22.15 4.82
N PRO A 411 7.26 21.11 4.72
CA PRO A 411 6.81 19.72 4.85
C PRO A 411 6.24 19.38 6.23
N GLU A 412 6.65 20.08 7.28
CA GLU A 412 6.17 19.81 8.64
C GLU A 412 4.72 20.29 8.82
N LEU A 413 4.40 21.45 8.27
CA LEU A 413 3.03 21.96 8.22
C LEU A 413 2.11 21.01 7.45
N GLU A 414 2.56 20.50 6.29
CA GLU A 414 1.79 19.54 5.50
C GLU A 414 1.57 18.22 6.24
N ARG A 415 2.58 17.71 6.95
CA ARG A 415 2.48 16.47 7.71
C ARG A 415 1.53 16.57 8.91
N THR A 416 1.58 17.69 9.62
CA THR A 416 0.88 17.88 10.91
C THR A 416 -0.49 18.49 10.77
N ASN A 417 -0.64 19.47 9.87
CA ASN A 417 -1.86 20.22 9.66
C ASN A 417 -2.51 19.90 8.32
N TRP A 418 -1.92 19.07 7.44
CA TRP A 418 -2.54 18.66 6.17
C TRP A 418 -2.96 19.83 5.28
N VAL A 419 -2.22 20.93 5.34
CA VAL A 419 -2.37 22.08 4.47
C VAL A 419 -1.08 22.39 3.76
N ARG A 420 -1.19 22.90 2.54
CA ARG A 420 -0.10 23.50 1.77
C ARG A 420 -0.35 24.99 1.62
N ILE A 421 0.72 25.77 1.61
CA ILE A 421 0.66 27.21 1.36
C ILE A 421 1.28 27.46 -0.02
N LEU A 422 0.54 28.17 -0.86
CA LEU A 422 0.93 28.56 -2.20
C LEU A 422 1.00 30.09 -2.27
N VAL A 423 2.01 30.67 -2.91
CA VAL A 423 2.22 32.12 -3.04
C VAL A 423 2.55 32.53 -4.48
N SER A 424 2.19 33.74 -4.88
CA SER A 424 2.43 34.25 -6.25
C SER A 424 3.91 34.45 -6.59
N GLY A 425 4.78 34.55 -5.58
CA GLY A 425 6.22 34.70 -5.76
C GLY A 425 6.97 34.73 -4.42
N PHE A 426 8.27 34.41 -4.45
CA PHE A 426 9.13 34.49 -3.26
C PHE A 426 9.83 35.85 -3.12
N ASN A 427 10.25 36.45 -4.23
CA ASN A 427 11.16 37.60 -4.26
C ASN A 427 10.44 38.85 -4.78
N VAL A 428 9.34 39.25 -4.14
CA VAL A 428 8.49 40.37 -4.61
C VAL A 428 8.99 41.73 -4.09
N SER A 429 9.51 41.78 -2.87
CA SER A 429 10.08 43.02 -2.29
C SER A 429 11.43 43.40 -2.91
N ARG A 430 12.33 42.42 -3.09
CA ARG A 430 13.70 42.62 -3.56
C ARG A 430 14.12 41.48 -4.46
N LYS A 431 14.90 41.77 -5.50
CA LYS A 431 15.41 40.74 -6.42
C LYS A 431 16.45 39.87 -5.71
N GLY A 432 16.19 38.56 -5.67
CA GLY A 432 17.12 37.57 -5.10
C GLY A 432 17.00 37.36 -3.59
N GLU A 433 16.12 38.08 -2.91
CA GLU A 433 15.85 37.91 -1.47
C GLU A 433 14.38 37.53 -1.28
N THR A 434 14.14 36.46 -0.51
CA THR A 434 12.78 36.04 -0.19
C THR A 434 12.13 37.01 0.77
N ASP A 435 10.91 37.45 0.44
CA ASP A 435 10.14 38.37 1.26
C ASP A 435 9.98 37.83 2.69
N GLU A 436 10.23 38.67 3.71
CA GLU A 436 10.15 38.27 5.13
C GLU A 436 8.78 37.67 5.49
N ARG A 437 7.71 38.11 4.84
CA ARG A 437 6.36 37.58 5.07
C ARG A 437 6.24 36.16 4.54
N VAL A 438 6.90 35.85 3.42
CA VAL A 438 6.96 34.49 2.86
C VAL A 438 7.81 33.57 3.75
N LEU A 439 8.90 34.09 4.34
CA LEU A 439 9.66 33.37 5.37
C LEU A 439 8.84 33.12 6.64
N CYS A 440 8.00 34.09 7.05
CA CYS A 440 7.07 33.92 8.17
C CYS A 440 6.07 32.78 7.91
N LEU A 441 5.51 32.69 6.68
CA LEU A 441 4.62 31.58 6.29
C LEU A 441 5.32 30.21 6.38
N TRP A 442 6.61 30.15 6.00
CA TRP A 442 7.42 28.95 6.18
C TRP A 442 7.64 28.60 7.66
N GLY A 443 7.73 29.60 8.54
CA GLY A 443 7.88 29.41 9.99
C GLY A 443 6.64 28.82 10.70
N LEU A 444 5.46 28.83 10.07
CA LEU A 444 4.22 28.28 10.66
C LEU A 444 4.28 26.77 10.95
N GLY A 445 5.27 26.07 10.42
CA GLY A 445 5.52 24.64 10.68
C GLY A 445 6.20 24.35 12.03
N GLY A 446 6.60 25.38 12.79
CA GLY A 446 7.15 25.23 14.14
C GLY A 446 8.63 24.82 14.21
N ARG A 447 9.50 25.46 13.41
CA ARG A 447 10.96 25.23 13.42
C ARG A 447 11.76 26.46 13.76
#